data_AF-A0A5C8SDB1-F1
#
_entry.id   AF-A0A5C8SDB1-F1
#
_cell.length_a   1.000
_cell.length_b   1.000
_cell.length_c   1.000
_cell.angle_alpha   90.00
_cell.angle_beta   90.00
_cell.angle_gamma   90.00
#
_symmetry.space_group_name_H-M   'P 1'
#
loop_
_entity.id
_entity.type
_entity.pdbx_description
1 polymer ?
#
loop_
_entity_poly.entity_id
_entity_poly.type
_entity_poly.pdbx_seq_one_letter_code
_entity_poly.pdbx_strand_id
1 'polypeptide(L)'
;MDQPSLYDDDTVTWADQQVAALRSLATRPELSNVLDWENVAEEIEGVGRSEIDRVESAMSQMLIDVLKYASAPAAQSTRSWRKEVLVFQASAQRNYRPSLRQRIDWERLWANAKTIADASLDVFGHRLLGGLPDRMPFTPEEMSSDGFDMDRALERLAEVLKARPDHH
;
A
#
# COMPACT_ATOMS: atom_id res chain seq x y z
N MET A 1 25.29 22.07 -3.32
CA MET A 1 24.76 20.92 -4.09
C MET A 1 24.91 19.72 -3.19
N ASP A 2 23.82 19.34 -2.53
CA ASP A 2 23.75 18.12 -1.72
C ASP A 2 22.26 17.82 -1.46
N GLN A 3 21.53 17.48 -2.53
CA GLN A 3 20.21 16.86 -2.41
C GLN A 3 20.17 15.35 -2.75
N PRO A 4 21.21 14.52 -2.45
CA PRO A 4 21.09 13.06 -2.48
C PRO A 4 20.14 12.48 -1.43
N SER A 5 19.88 13.15 -0.30
CA SER A 5 19.11 12.52 0.79
C SER A 5 17.63 12.33 0.42
N LEU A 6 16.90 13.37 0.00
CA LEU A 6 15.45 13.24 -0.14
C LEU A 6 15.01 12.37 -1.32
N TYR A 7 15.77 12.32 -2.41
CA TYR A 7 15.42 11.45 -3.54
C TYR A 7 15.49 9.97 -3.15
N ASP A 8 16.53 9.59 -2.42
CA ASP A 8 16.76 8.22 -1.96
C ASP A 8 15.90 7.87 -0.72
N ASP A 9 15.66 8.85 0.15
CA ASP A 9 14.91 8.68 1.41
C ASP A 9 13.40 8.79 1.21
N ASP A 10 12.91 9.68 0.35
CA ASP A 10 11.47 9.97 0.18
C ASP A 10 11.17 10.56 -1.20
N THR A 11 11.23 9.70 -2.21
CA THR A 11 11.04 10.03 -3.63
C THR A 11 9.73 10.78 -3.89
N VAL A 12 8.66 10.51 -3.14
CA VAL A 12 7.36 11.20 -3.29
C VAL A 12 7.46 12.66 -2.85
N THR A 13 7.99 12.90 -1.65
CA THR A 13 8.20 14.28 -1.17
C THR A 13 9.19 15.02 -2.06
N TRP A 14 10.22 14.33 -2.55
CA TRP A 14 11.15 14.89 -3.53
C TRP A 14 10.44 15.30 -4.83
N ALA A 15 9.59 14.42 -5.40
CA ALA A 15 8.88 14.69 -6.64
C ALA A 15 7.97 15.92 -6.52
N ASP A 16 7.21 16.04 -5.43
CA ASP A 16 6.37 17.21 -5.16
C ASP A 16 7.17 18.51 -5.10
N GLN A 17 8.33 18.49 -4.44
CA GLN A 17 9.22 19.65 -4.36
C GLN A 17 9.76 20.06 -5.73
N GLN A 18 10.13 19.08 -6.56
CA GLN A 18 10.61 19.35 -7.92
C GLN A 18 9.49 19.92 -8.80
N VAL A 19 8.30 19.34 -8.76
CA VAL A 19 7.14 19.85 -9.50
C VAL A 19 6.82 21.29 -9.11
N ALA A 20 6.82 21.62 -7.82
CA ALA A 20 6.61 22.97 -7.34
C ALA A 20 7.70 23.95 -7.82
N ALA A 21 8.97 23.53 -7.78
CA ALA A 21 10.10 24.34 -8.26
C ALA A 21 10.01 24.58 -9.77
N LEU A 22 9.72 23.54 -10.57
CA LEU A 22 9.56 23.64 -12.01
C LEU A 22 8.41 24.60 -12.38
N ARG A 23 7.25 24.44 -11.74
CA ARG A 23 6.10 25.35 -11.96
C ARG A 23 6.43 26.79 -11.58
N SER A 24 7.22 27.01 -10.52
CA SER A 24 7.68 28.36 -10.14
C SER A 24 8.71 28.94 -11.11
N LEU A 25 9.57 28.12 -11.72
CA LEU A 25 10.55 28.59 -12.70
C LEU A 25 9.90 28.88 -14.05
N ALA A 26 8.86 28.13 -14.42
CA ALA A 26 8.10 28.34 -15.64
C ALA A 26 7.45 29.72 -15.75
N THR A 27 7.21 30.40 -14.61
CA THR A 27 6.65 31.77 -14.61
C THR A 27 7.66 32.85 -14.98
N ARG A 28 8.95 32.49 -15.11
CA ARG A 28 10.03 33.43 -15.41
C ARG A 28 10.13 33.67 -16.93
N PRO A 29 9.91 34.90 -17.43
CA PRO A 29 9.86 35.18 -18.86
C PRO A 29 11.12 34.75 -19.61
N GLU A 30 12.29 34.90 -18.98
CA GLU A 30 13.60 34.54 -19.55
C GLU A 30 13.80 33.02 -19.73
N LEU A 31 12.97 32.19 -19.07
CA LEU A 31 13.02 30.74 -19.13
C LEU A 31 11.88 30.10 -19.93
N SER A 32 10.93 30.92 -20.41
CA SER A 32 9.65 30.47 -20.99
C SER A 32 9.77 29.43 -22.12
N ASN A 33 10.83 29.49 -22.93
CA ASN A 33 11.05 28.60 -24.08
C ASN A 33 12.26 27.67 -23.92
N VAL A 34 12.84 27.57 -22.71
CA VAL A 34 14.05 26.76 -22.46
C VAL A 34 13.70 25.28 -22.28
N LEU A 35 12.51 24.98 -21.78
CA LEU A 35 12.05 23.63 -21.48
C LEU A 35 10.54 23.53 -21.71
N ASP A 36 10.07 22.33 -22.03
CA ASP A 36 8.65 21.99 -21.93
C ASP A 36 8.26 21.79 -20.47
N TRP A 37 8.05 22.90 -19.76
CA TRP A 37 7.85 22.91 -18.32
C TRP A 37 6.64 22.10 -17.85
N GLU A 38 5.57 22.07 -18.64
CA GLU A 38 4.34 21.37 -18.31
C GLU A 38 4.57 19.86 -18.35
N ASN A 39 5.03 19.34 -19.49
CA ASN A 39 5.26 17.91 -19.66
C ASN A 39 6.36 17.39 -18.71
N VAL A 40 7.43 18.15 -18.48
CA VAL A 40 8.50 17.73 -17.54
C VAL A 40 7.99 17.69 -16.10
N ALA A 41 7.18 18.66 -15.67
CA ALA A 41 6.57 18.62 -14.36
C ALA A 41 5.61 17.43 -14.22
N GLU A 42 4.83 17.13 -15.26
CA GLU A 42 3.92 15.98 -15.26
C GLU A 42 4.67 14.63 -15.14
N GLU A 43 5.77 14.45 -15.88
CA GLU A 43 6.58 13.23 -15.79
C GLU A 43 7.16 13.03 -14.38
N ILE A 44 7.63 14.10 -13.72
CA ILE A 44 8.13 14.02 -12.34
C ILE A 44 6.98 13.75 -11.35
N GLU A 45 5.82 14.36 -11.55
CA GLU A 45 4.62 14.04 -10.76
C GLU A 45 4.24 12.55 -10.92
N GLY A 46 4.40 12.00 -12.12
CA GLY A 46 4.24 10.58 -12.42
C GLY A 46 5.19 9.66 -11.63
N VAL A 47 6.42 10.09 -11.37
CA VAL A 47 7.36 9.36 -10.50
C VAL A 47 6.77 9.23 -9.09
N GLY A 48 6.31 10.32 -8.49
CA GLY A 48 5.70 10.30 -7.16
C GLY A 48 4.46 9.41 -7.09
N ARG A 49 3.59 9.48 -8.10
CA ARG A 49 2.40 8.61 -8.21
C ARG A 49 2.75 7.14 -8.30
N SER A 50 3.77 6.80 -9.08
CA SER A 50 4.23 5.42 -9.27
C SER A 50 4.76 4.78 -7.98
N GLU A 51 5.41 5.58 -7.12
CA GLU A 51 5.85 5.11 -5.80
C GLU A 51 4.68 4.84 -4.85
N ILE A 52 3.66 5.72 -4.85
CA ILE A 52 2.42 5.51 -4.08
C ILE A 52 1.73 4.23 -4.55
N ASP A 53 1.51 4.09 -5.86
CA ASP A 53 0.83 2.92 -6.46
C ASP A 53 1.58 1.61 -6.14
N ARG A 54 2.91 1.63 -6.10
CA ARG A 54 3.72 0.45 -5.76
C ARG A 54 3.47 0.00 -4.32
N VAL A 55 3.42 0.93 -3.38
CA VAL A 55 3.15 0.63 -1.97
C VAL A 55 1.71 0.19 -1.79
N GLU A 56 0.74 0.89 -2.38
CA GLU A 56 -0.68 0.50 -2.34
C GLU A 56 -0.89 -0.92 -2.87
N SER A 57 -0.27 -1.24 -4.02
CA SER A 57 -0.38 -2.56 -4.63
C SER A 57 0.22 -3.66 -3.76
N ALA A 58 1.41 -3.44 -3.20
CA ALA A 58 2.05 -4.42 -2.31
C ALA A 58 1.20 -4.67 -1.04
N MET A 59 0.76 -3.59 -0.37
CA MET A 59 -0.06 -3.70 0.84
C MET A 59 -1.41 -4.36 0.54
N SER A 60 -2.06 -4.02 -0.59
CA SER A 60 -3.32 -4.61 -1.02
C SER A 60 -3.20 -6.13 -1.24
N GLN A 61 -2.19 -6.56 -2.00
CA GLN A 61 -1.98 -7.98 -2.28
C GLN A 61 -1.68 -8.78 -1.01
N MET A 62 -0.88 -8.23 -0.10
CA MET A 62 -0.64 -8.83 1.20
C MET A 62 -1.93 -9.05 1.99
N LEU A 63 -2.82 -8.04 2.04
CA LEU A 63 -4.11 -8.17 2.73
C LEU A 63 -5.03 -9.19 2.08
N ILE A 64 -5.07 -9.23 0.74
CA ILE A 64 -5.87 -10.20 -0.01
C ILE A 64 -5.46 -11.63 0.36
N ASP A 65 -4.15 -11.91 0.38
CA ASP A 65 -3.65 -13.25 0.72
C ASP A 65 -3.85 -13.61 2.19
N VAL A 66 -3.69 -12.65 3.11
CA VAL A 66 -4.03 -12.84 4.53
C VAL A 66 -5.52 -13.18 4.70
N LEU A 67 -6.41 -12.44 4.03
CA LEU A 67 -7.86 -12.67 4.10
C LEU A 67 -8.25 -14.02 3.49
N LYS A 68 -7.66 -14.40 2.36
CA LYS A 68 -7.87 -15.72 1.74
C LYS A 68 -7.43 -16.84 2.66
N TYR A 69 -6.25 -16.71 3.27
CA TYR A 69 -5.76 -17.69 4.23
C TYR A 69 -6.67 -17.80 5.44
N ALA A 70 -7.04 -16.68 6.06
CA ALA A 70 -7.90 -16.65 7.25
C ALA A 70 -9.27 -17.30 6.99
N SER A 71 -9.80 -17.15 5.77
CA SER A 71 -11.11 -17.66 5.37
C SER A 71 -11.08 -19.12 4.92
N ALA A 72 -9.96 -19.60 4.36
CA ALA A 72 -9.81 -20.95 3.84
C ALA A 72 -8.48 -21.59 4.27
N PRO A 73 -8.26 -21.84 5.58
CA PRO A 73 -6.98 -22.32 6.10
C PRO A 73 -6.63 -23.76 5.67
N ALA A 74 -7.59 -24.51 5.13
CA ALA A 74 -7.40 -25.85 4.58
C ALA A 74 -7.21 -25.87 3.05
N ALA A 75 -7.21 -24.71 2.38
CA ALA A 75 -7.02 -24.64 0.94
C ALA A 75 -5.62 -25.09 0.52
N GLN A 76 -5.52 -25.71 -0.66
CA GLN A 76 -4.24 -26.19 -1.21
C GLN A 76 -3.25 -25.03 -1.47
N SER A 77 -3.76 -23.83 -1.72
CA SER A 77 -2.99 -22.62 -2.05
C SER A 77 -2.36 -21.91 -0.84
N THR A 78 -2.64 -22.36 0.38
CA THR A 78 -2.17 -21.73 1.64
C THR A 78 -0.65 -21.52 1.70
N ARG A 79 0.14 -22.46 1.14
CA ARG A 79 1.60 -22.31 1.04
C ARG A 79 2.02 -21.20 0.09
N SER A 80 1.29 -21.00 -1.01
CA SER A 80 1.53 -19.90 -1.96
C SER A 80 1.25 -18.57 -1.29
N TRP A 81 0.08 -18.43 -0.65
CA TRP A 81 -0.33 -17.19 0.00
C TRP A 81 0.65 -16.76 1.10
N ARG A 82 1.17 -17.71 1.90
CA ARG A 82 2.24 -17.41 2.86
C ARG A 82 3.50 -16.85 2.20
N LYS A 83 3.93 -17.45 1.08
CA LYS A 83 5.10 -16.97 0.32
C LYS A 83 4.83 -15.59 -0.27
N GLU A 84 3.64 -15.37 -0.84
CA GLU A 84 3.25 -14.11 -1.47
C GLU A 84 3.20 -12.96 -0.44
N VAL A 85 2.65 -13.20 0.76
CA VAL A 85 2.71 -12.23 1.87
C VAL A 85 4.14 -11.79 2.16
N LEU A 86 5.11 -12.71 2.24
CA LEU A 86 6.52 -12.35 2.47
C LEU A 86 7.11 -11.52 1.32
N VAL A 87 6.75 -11.83 0.07
CA VAL A 87 7.22 -11.08 -1.11
C VAL A 87 6.66 -9.66 -1.09
N PHE A 88 5.37 -9.50 -0.83
CA PHE A 88 4.73 -8.19 -0.79
C PHE A 88 5.14 -7.38 0.43
N GLN A 89 5.35 -8.02 1.58
CA GLN A 89 5.90 -7.38 2.77
C GLN A 89 7.30 -6.82 2.51
N ALA A 90 8.19 -7.59 1.86
CA ALA A 90 9.53 -7.10 1.53
C ALA A 90 9.48 -5.89 0.57
N SER A 91 8.55 -5.88 -0.38
CA SER A 91 8.30 -4.73 -1.24
C SER A 91 7.77 -3.53 -0.45
N ALA A 92 6.80 -3.75 0.44
CA ALA A 92 6.24 -2.71 1.30
C ALA A 92 7.31 -2.12 2.22
N GLN A 93 8.10 -2.96 2.89
CA GLN A 93 9.22 -2.54 3.74
C GLN A 93 10.23 -1.67 2.99
N ARG A 94 10.60 -2.07 1.77
CA ARG A 94 11.58 -1.33 0.98
C ARG A 94 11.08 0.05 0.56
N ASN A 95 9.80 0.15 0.18
CA ASN A 95 9.27 1.34 -0.50
C ASN A 95 8.42 2.25 0.41
N TYR A 96 7.87 1.74 1.52
CA TYR A 96 7.06 2.54 2.42
C TYR A 96 7.90 3.60 3.14
N ARG A 97 7.35 4.81 3.25
CA ARG A 97 7.89 5.94 3.99
C ARG A 97 6.75 6.59 4.78
N PRO A 98 7.02 7.18 5.97
CA PRO A 98 5.96 7.80 6.78
C PRO A 98 5.16 8.89 6.04
N SER A 99 5.79 9.59 5.08
CA SER A 99 5.14 10.58 4.21
C SER A 99 3.96 10.02 3.40
N LEU A 100 4.02 8.72 3.03
CA LEU A 100 2.98 8.04 2.28
C LEU A 100 1.71 7.78 3.12
N ARG A 101 1.80 7.83 4.45
CA ARG A 101 0.66 7.55 5.34
C ARG A 101 -0.56 8.39 5.00
N GLN A 102 -0.36 9.67 4.66
CA GLN A 102 -1.45 10.59 4.35
C GLN A 102 -1.81 10.62 2.86
N ARG A 103 -1.03 9.92 2.02
CA ARG A 103 -1.22 9.87 0.55
C ARG A 103 -2.05 8.68 0.09
N ILE A 104 -2.14 7.65 0.93
CA ILE A 104 -2.86 6.40 0.65
C ILE A 104 -4.21 6.40 1.37
N ASP A 105 -5.27 6.04 0.65
CA ASP A 105 -6.59 5.80 1.23
C ASP A 105 -6.68 4.38 1.80
N TRP A 106 -6.26 4.23 3.05
CA TRP A 106 -6.17 2.93 3.74
C TRP A 106 -7.52 2.24 3.93
N GLU A 107 -8.59 3.02 4.13
CA GLU A 107 -9.93 2.46 4.33
C GLU A 107 -10.49 1.91 3.02
N ARG A 108 -10.28 2.64 1.92
CA ARG A 108 -10.60 2.14 0.58
C ARG A 108 -9.75 0.93 0.20
N LEU A 109 -8.45 0.96 0.50
CA LEU A 109 -7.55 -0.16 0.25
C LEU A 109 -8.05 -1.43 0.98
N TRP A 110 -8.43 -1.30 2.25
CA TRP A 110 -9.01 -2.40 3.03
C TRP A 110 -10.33 -2.92 2.45
N ALA A 111 -11.25 -2.02 2.10
CA ALA A 111 -12.54 -2.40 1.50
C ALA A 111 -12.35 -3.14 0.16
N ASN A 112 -11.43 -2.67 -0.67
CA ASN A 112 -11.08 -3.32 -1.93
C ASN A 112 -10.44 -4.69 -1.71
N ALA A 113 -9.52 -4.82 -0.74
CA ALA A 113 -8.90 -6.09 -0.41
C ALA A 113 -9.94 -7.14 0.04
N LYS A 114 -10.92 -6.76 0.87
CA LYS A 114 -12.05 -7.62 1.23
C LYS A 114 -12.85 -8.06 0.00
N THR A 115 -13.17 -7.13 -0.89
CA THR A 115 -13.95 -7.41 -2.10
C THR A 115 -13.23 -8.37 -3.05
N ILE A 116 -11.93 -8.15 -3.27
CA ILE A 116 -11.11 -9.00 -4.15
C ILE A 116 -10.87 -10.37 -3.52
N ALA A 117 -10.64 -10.45 -2.21
CA ALA A 117 -10.48 -11.71 -1.50
C ALA A 117 -11.75 -12.55 -1.56
N ASP A 118 -12.93 -11.97 -1.32
CA ASP A 118 -14.21 -12.68 -1.41
C ASP A 118 -14.44 -13.22 -2.82
N ALA A 119 -14.26 -12.39 -3.85
CA ALA A 119 -14.38 -12.82 -5.24
C ALA A 119 -13.38 -13.95 -5.59
N SER A 120 -12.15 -13.87 -5.08
CA SER A 120 -11.13 -14.91 -5.31
C SER A 120 -11.46 -16.22 -4.62
N LEU A 121 -12.08 -16.17 -3.44
CA LEU A 121 -12.51 -17.35 -2.68
C LEU A 121 -13.73 -18.02 -3.32
N ASP A 122 -14.68 -17.21 -3.81
CA ASP A 122 -15.94 -17.68 -4.39
C ASP A 122 -15.71 -18.58 -5.61
N VAL A 123 -14.68 -18.31 -6.42
CA VAL A 123 -14.24 -19.16 -7.55
C VAL A 123 -13.96 -20.61 -7.13
N PHE A 124 -13.54 -20.83 -5.88
CA PHE A 124 -13.24 -22.14 -5.32
C PHE A 124 -14.30 -22.64 -4.33
N GLY A 125 -15.47 -21.99 -4.27
CA GLY A 125 -16.56 -22.34 -3.36
C GLY A 125 -16.30 -21.99 -1.90
N HIS A 126 -15.33 -21.11 -1.63
CA HIS A 126 -15.08 -20.54 -0.31
C HIS A 126 -15.74 -19.16 -0.19
N ARG A 127 -15.92 -18.68 1.03
CA ARG A 127 -16.48 -17.34 1.31
C ARG A 127 -15.57 -16.60 2.25
N LEU A 128 -15.55 -15.27 2.13
CA LEU A 128 -14.81 -14.43 3.07
C LEU A 128 -15.31 -14.64 4.51
N LEU A 129 -14.37 -14.66 5.45
CA LEU A 129 -14.65 -14.73 6.88
C LEU A 129 -15.57 -13.58 7.33
N GLY A 130 -16.60 -13.90 8.10
CA GLY A 130 -17.51 -12.91 8.71
C GLY A 130 -16.89 -12.16 9.89
N GLY A 131 -17.52 -11.07 10.31
CA GLY A 131 -17.10 -10.29 11.50
C GLY A 131 -15.89 -9.37 11.30
N LEU A 132 -15.27 -9.40 10.11
CA LEU A 132 -14.13 -8.55 9.76
C LEU A 132 -14.42 -7.07 10.05
N PRO A 133 -13.41 -6.31 10.51
CA PRO A 133 -13.57 -4.90 10.83
C PRO A 133 -13.94 -4.06 9.60
N ASP A 134 -14.75 -3.03 9.83
CA ASP A 134 -15.08 -2.05 8.79
C ASP A 134 -13.87 -1.19 8.47
N ARG A 135 -13.09 -0.86 9.51
CA ARG A 135 -11.84 -0.13 9.39
C ARG A 135 -10.63 -1.04 9.27
N MET A 136 -9.58 -0.52 8.64
CA MET A 136 -8.30 -1.20 8.50
C MET A 136 -7.72 -1.60 9.88
N PRO A 137 -7.48 -2.91 10.14
CA PRO A 137 -7.02 -3.38 11.45
C PRO A 137 -5.51 -3.26 11.69
N PHE A 138 -4.74 -3.03 10.63
CA PHE A 138 -3.29 -2.91 10.68
C PHE A 138 -2.86 -1.47 10.45
N THR A 139 -1.73 -1.11 11.03
CA THR A 139 -1.05 0.14 10.66
C THR A 139 -0.09 -0.10 9.49
N PRO A 140 0.16 0.89 8.62
CA PRO A 140 1.16 0.79 7.56
C PRO A 140 2.56 0.45 8.09
N GLU A 141 2.94 0.99 9.24
CA GLU A 141 4.24 0.74 9.89
C GLU A 141 4.34 -0.71 10.37
N GLU A 142 3.27 -1.27 10.92
CA GLU A 142 3.22 -2.68 11.29
C GLU A 142 3.40 -3.57 10.06
N MET A 143 2.65 -3.30 8.99
CA MET A 143 2.71 -4.07 7.74
C MET A 143 4.07 -3.98 7.01
N SER A 144 4.81 -2.89 7.21
CA SER A 144 6.14 -2.67 6.61
C SER A 144 7.30 -3.01 7.56
N SER A 145 7.01 -3.37 8.81
CA SER A 145 8.04 -3.69 9.80
C SER A 145 8.72 -5.03 9.57
N ASP A 146 9.97 -5.14 10.04
CA ASP A 146 10.68 -6.42 10.11
C ASP A 146 9.86 -7.44 10.90
N GLY A 147 9.68 -8.63 10.32
CA GLY A 147 8.97 -9.73 10.96
C GLY A 147 7.45 -9.71 10.83
N PHE A 148 6.87 -8.79 10.05
CA PHE A 148 5.48 -8.94 9.62
C PHE A 148 5.36 -10.12 8.64
N ASP A 149 4.50 -11.08 8.96
CA ASP A 149 4.24 -12.25 8.13
C ASP A 149 2.78 -12.71 8.24
N MET A 150 2.44 -13.83 7.60
CA MET A 150 1.10 -14.40 7.66
C MET A 150 0.65 -14.69 9.09
N ASP A 151 1.50 -15.28 9.92
CA ASP A 151 1.10 -15.71 11.25
C ASP A 151 0.85 -14.50 12.15
N ARG A 152 1.71 -13.47 12.07
CA ARG A 152 1.52 -12.20 12.76
C ARG A 152 0.24 -11.50 12.31
N ALA A 153 -0.06 -11.52 11.01
CA ALA A 153 -1.27 -10.93 10.47
C ALA A 153 -2.53 -11.63 10.98
N LEU A 154 -2.50 -12.97 11.09
CA LEU A 154 -3.61 -13.77 11.61
C LEU A 154 -3.81 -13.57 13.11
N GLU A 155 -2.74 -13.47 13.90
CA GLU A 155 -2.81 -13.13 15.33
C GLU A 155 -3.56 -11.80 15.52
N ARG A 156 -3.16 -10.78 14.77
CA ARG A 156 -3.77 -9.45 14.83
C ARG A 156 -5.24 -9.47 14.43
N LEU A 157 -5.61 -10.18 13.36
CA LEU A 157 -7.01 -10.34 12.97
C LEU A 157 -7.82 -11.07 14.05
N ALA A 158 -7.26 -12.12 14.66
CA ALA A 158 -7.92 -12.84 15.73
C ALA A 158 -8.17 -11.96 16.97
N GLU A 159 -7.24 -11.08 17.33
CA GLU A 159 -7.43 -10.09 18.40
C GLU A 159 -8.59 -9.13 18.08
N VAL A 160 -8.62 -8.57 16.87
CA VAL A 160 -9.65 -7.61 16.45
C VAL A 160 -11.03 -8.27 16.40
N LEU A 161 -11.12 -9.51 15.93
CA LEU A 161 -12.37 -10.26 15.88
C LEU A 161 -12.88 -10.58 17.30
N LYS A 162 -12.00 -10.94 18.24
CA LYS A 162 -12.38 -11.18 19.65
C LYS A 162 -12.81 -9.92 20.38
N ALA A 163 -12.24 -8.76 20.02
CA ALA A 163 -12.53 -7.49 20.67
C ALA A 163 -13.89 -6.89 20.27
N ARG A 164 -14.57 -7.44 19.27
CA ARG A 164 -15.94 -7.05 18.90
C ARG A 164 -16.92 -7.92 19.68
N PRO A 165 -17.62 -7.40 20.72
CA PRO A 165 -18.67 -8.17 21.37
C PRO A 165 -19.81 -8.37 20.37
N ASP A 166 -20.32 -9.59 20.30
CA ASP A 166 -21.48 -10.02 19.51
C ASP A 166 -22.59 -8.97 19.57
N HIS A 167 -22.71 -8.12 18.55
CA HIS A 167 -23.92 -7.35 18.33
C HIS A 167 -24.89 -8.27 17.63
N HIS A 168 -25.56 -9.07 18.46
CA HIS A 168 -26.62 -9.98 18.12
C HIS A 168 -27.94 -9.24 17.86
#